data_AF-A0A1Q4UPL9-F1
#
_entry.id   AF-A0A1Q4UPL9-F1
#
_cell.length_a   1.000
_cell.length_b   1.000
_cell.length_c   1.000
_cell.angle_alpha   90.00
_cell.angle_beta   90.00
_cell.angle_gamma   90.00
#
_symmetry.space_group_name_H-M   'P 1'
#
loop_
_entity.id
_entity.type
_entity.pdbx_description
1 polymer ?
#
loop_
_entity_poly.entity_id
_entity_poly.type
_entity_poly.pdbx_seq_one_letter_code
_entity_poly.pdbx_strand_id
1 'polypeptide(L)'
;MTKYSIAPILLGGLILLSACSSDPRIMPNDHMQTLAASFSQRDINAPLPGGWRQLDGTEISYRFANETYGVYSVTTDQELLVMHLEDNATGSIVGLDRPRQCQWSSIADRLTLDCEKFEKSWRIYTNGPDLVAADLEEETYAILKKRNTY
;
A
#
# COMPACT_ATOMS: atom_id res chain seq x y z
N MET A 1 15.00 68.11 24.74
CA MET A 1 14.24 67.56 23.59
C MET A 1 14.30 66.03 23.65
N THR A 2 13.42 65.36 22.92
CA THR A 2 13.16 63.91 22.95
C THR A 2 14.35 63.02 22.62
N LYS A 3 14.43 61.86 23.29
CA LYS A 3 14.45 60.53 22.64
C LYS A 3 14.21 59.43 23.69
N TYR A 4 12.99 58.87 23.70
CA TYR A 4 12.77 57.52 24.24
C TYR A 4 13.32 56.51 23.22
N SER A 5 13.88 55.40 23.70
CA SER A 5 14.22 54.25 22.85
C SER A 5 13.77 52.99 23.58
N ILE A 6 12.70 52.37 23.09
CA ILE A 6 12.16 51.11 23.61
C ILE A 6 12.59 50.02 22.64
N ALA A 7 13.45 49.11 23.09
CA ALA A 7 13.81 47.90 22.36
C ALA A 7 12.93 46.73 22.87
N PRO A 8 12.15 46.04 22.02
CA PRO A 8 11.22 45.02 22.47
C PRO A 8 11.90 43.69 22.78
N ILE A 9 11.29 42.94 23.70
CA ILE A 9 11.64 41.54 23.98
C ILE A 9 11.22 40.68 22.79
N LEU A 10 12.18 40.07 22.10
CA LEU A 10 11.90 38.99 21.14
C LEU A 10 12.11 37.65 21.83
N LEU A 11 11.02 36.94 22.08
CA LEU A 11 11.05 35.56 22.57
C LEU A 11 11.74 34.67 21.54
N GLY A 12 12.71 33.86 21.97
CA GLY A 12 13.26 32.79 21.15
C GLY A 12 12.18 31.75 20.87
N GLY A 13 11.69 31.70 19.63
CA GLY A 13 10.70 30.72 19.21
C GLY A 13 11.31 29.31 19.22
N LEU A 14 10.98 28.52 20.25
CA LEU A 14 11.24 27.09 20.27
C LEU A 14 10.40 26.42 19.17
N ILE A 15 11.03 26.17 18.03
CA ILE A 15 10.44 25.37 16.95
C ILE A 15 10.33 23.94 17.47
N LEU A 16 9.15 23.59 17.96
CA LEU A 16 8.77 22.21 18.26
C LEU A 16 8.68 21.46 16.93
N LEU A 17 9.82 20.88 16.51
CA LEU A 17 9.85 19.82 15.51
C LEU A 17 9.15 18.59 16.11
N SER A 18 7.83 18.58 16.04
CA SER A 18 7.01 17.39 16.23
C SER A 18 7.32 16.42 15.09
N ALA A 19 8.41 15.65 15.28
CA ALA A 19 8.73 14.52 14.44
C ALA A 19 7.64 13.47 14.63
N CYS A 20 6.53 13.62 13.90
CA CYS A 20 5.51 12.60 13.74
C CYS A 20 6.13 11.44 12.96
N SER A 21 6.90 10.62 13.68
CA SER A 21 7.39 9.33 13.26
C SER A 21 6.19 8.38 13.19
N SER A 22 5.34 8.58 12.17
CA SER A 22 4.36 7.59 11.74
C SER A 22 5.11 6.28 11.51
N ASP A 23 4.79 5.27 12.30
CA ASP A 23 5.33 3.93 12.10
C ASP A 23 5.03 3.52 10.65
N PRO A 24 6.05 3.21 9.82
CA PRO A 24 5.84 2.93 8.39
C PRO A 24 4.97 1.69 8.16
N ARG A 25 4.76 0.88 9.22
CA ARG A 25 3.86 -0.26 9.24
C ARG A 25 2.40 0.11 9.48
N ILE A 26 2.05 1.36 9.79
CA ILE A 26 0.66 1.82 9.89
C ILE A 26 0.21 2.34 8.52
N MET A 27 -1.06 2.11 8.19
CA MET A 27 -1.68 2.56 6.94
C MET A 27 -1.56 4.09 6.78
N PRO A 28 -0.82 4.59 5.76
CA PRO A 28 -0.53 6.00 5.65
C PRO A 28 -1.75 6.76 5.11
N ASN A 29 -2.10 7.84 5.80
CA ASN A 29 -3.12 8.86 5.45
C ASN A 29 -4.60 8.40 5.39
N ASP A 30 -5.47 9.40 5.62
CA ASP A 30 -6.91 9.31 5.79
C ASP A 30 -7.64 8.74 4.55
N HIS A 31 -7.10 8.92 3.34
CA HIS A 31 -7.68 8.37 2.11
C HIS A 31 -7.53 6.85 2.07
N MET A 32 -6.36 6.31 2.46
CA MET A 32 -6.21 4.85 2.55
C MET A 32 -7.05 4.25 3.68
N GLN A 33 -7.19 4.93 4.82
CA GLN A 33 -8.08 4.50 5.90
C GLN A 33 -9.57 4.52 5.48
N THR A 34 -9.98 5.53 4.70
CA THR A 34 -11.32 5.60 4.09
C THR A 34 -11.54 4.46 3.09
N LEU A 35 -10.52 4.12 2.30
CA LEU A 35 -10.54 2.98 1.39
C LEU A 35 -10.62 1.65 2.15
N ALA A 36 -9.88 1.48 3.26
CA ALA A 36 -9.91 0.30 4.10
C ALA A 36 -11.31 0.08 4.70
N ALA A 37 -11.88 1.11 5.33
CA ALA A 37 -13.25 1.09 5.83
C ALA A 37 -14.31 0.77 4.75
N SER A 38 -14.02 1.06 3.47
CA SER A 38 -14.91 0.76 2.33
C SER A 38 -14.86 -0.71 1.87
N PHE A 39 -13.85 -1.47 2.27
CA PHE A 39 -13.61 -2.88 1.88
C PHE A 39 -13.58 -3.86 3.07
N SER A 40 -13.32 -3.41 4.31
CA SER A 40 -13.10 -4.26 5.49
C SER A 40 -14.29 -5.08 5.97
N GLN A 41 -15.49 -4.79 5.47
CA GLN A 41 -16.73 -5.52 5.75
C GLN A 41 -17.39 -6.07 4.47
N ARG A 42 -16.65 -6.15 3.36
CA ARG A 42 -17.15 -6.68 2.08
C ARG A 42 -16.80 -8.16 1.93
N ASP A 43 -17.79 -8.96 1.53
CA ASP A 43 -17.60 -10.26 0.91
C ASP A 43 -16.84 -10.09 -0.42
N ILE A 44 -15.80 -10.89 -0.62
CA ILE A 44 -14.93 -10.90 -1.81
C ILE A 44 -15.67 -11.23 -3.12
N ASN A 45 -16.84 -11.86 -3.00
CA ASN A 45 -17.74 -12.25 -4.10
C ASN A 45 -18.89 -11.24 -4.33
N ALA A 46 -19.05 -10.25 -3.45
CA ALA A 46 -20.08 -9.24 -3.59
C ALA A 46 -19.77 -8.25 -4.74
N PRO A 47 -20.79 -7.59 -5.33
CA PRO A 47 -20.56 -6.56 -6.34
C PRO A 47 -19.62 -5.45 -5.85
N LEU A 48 -18.62 -5.13 -6.69
CA LEU A 48 -17.66 -4.05 -6.45
C LEU A 48 -18.37 -2.70 -6.25
N PRO A 49 -17.76 -1.75 -5.51
CA PRO A 49 -18.29 -0.40 -5.41
C PRO A 49 -18.35 0.30 -6.79
N GLY A 50 -19.25 1.26 -6.95
CA GLY A 50 -19.36 2.03 -8.19
C GLY A 50 -18.02 2.68 -8.59
N GLY A 51 -17.65 2.55 -9.86
CA GLY A 51 -16.36 3.02 -10.40
C GLY A 51 -15.20 2.04 -10.27
N TRP A 52 -15.33 0.94 -9.51
CA TRP A 52 -14.33 -0.12 -9.44
C TRP A 52 -14.51 -1.18 -10.52
N ARG A 53 -13.40 -1.75 -10.98
CA ARG A 53 -13.34 -2.90 -11.90
C ARG A 53 -12.14 -3.79 -11.59
N GLN A 54 -12.15 -5.02 -12.11
CA GLN A 54 -10.97 -5.88 -12.12
C GLN A 54 -9.99 -5.45 -13.23
N LEU A 55 -8.70 -5.71 -13.01
CA LEU A 55 -7.67 -5.69 -14.03
C LEU A 55 -7.62 -7.04 -14.76
N ASP A 56 -7.31 -7.03 -16.07
CA ASP A 56 -6.89 -8.26 -16.75
C ASP A 56 -5.38 -8.53 -16.56
N GLY A 57 -4.92 -9.72 -16.98
CA GLY A 57 -3.52 -10.12 -16.84
C GLY A 57 -2.51 -9.22 -17.54
N THR A 58 -2.89 -8.60 -18.66
CA THR A 58 -2.06 -7.63 -19.39
C THR A 58 -1.88 -6.36 -18.58
N GLU A 59 -2.97 -5.85 -17.97
CA GLU A 59 -2.90 -4.70 -17.08
C GLU A 59 -2.14 -4.99 -15.79
N ILE A 60 -2.26 -6.20 -15.23
CA ILE A 60 -1.45 -6.64 -14.09
C ILE A 60 0.03 -6.66 -14.49
N SER A 61 0.40 -7.30 -15.59
CA SER A 61 1.79 -7.27 -16.08
C SER A 61 2.31 -5.84 -16.26
N TYR A 62 1.55 -4.96 -16.92
CA TYR A 62 1.95 -3.58 -17.17
C TYR A 62 2.08 -2.70 -15.90
N ARG A 63 1.24 -2.94 -14.88
CA ARG A 63 1.23 -2.11 -13.65
C ARG A 63 2.20 -2.59 -12.57
N PHE A 64 2.66 -3.84 -12.64
CA PHE A 64 3.48 -4.46 -11.59
C PHE A 64 4.90 -4.82 -12.02
N ALA A 65 5.20 -4.93 -13.32
CA ALA A 65 6.55 -5.20 -13.80
C ALA A 65 7.52 -4.03 -13.52
N ASN A 66 8.61 -4.34 -12.82
CA ASN A 66 9.62 -3.40 -12.31
C ASN A 66 9.05 -2.34 -11.34
N GLU A 67 8.13 -2.75 -10.47
CA GLU A 67 7.41 -1.86 -9.54
C GLU A 67 7.39 -2.38 -8.11
N THR A 68 7.29 -1.47 -7.13
CA THR A 68 7.25 -1.79 -5.70
C THR A 68 5.94 -1.32 -5.06
N TYR A 69 5.31 -2.20 -4.29
CA TYR A 69 4.05 -1.96 -3.59
C TYR A 69 4.14 -2.35 -2.12
N GLY A 70 3.76 -1.44 -1.23
CA GLY A 70 3.37 -1.78 0.14
C GLY A 70 1.95 -2.36 0.15
N VAL A 71 1.74 -3.46 0.86
CA VAL A 71 0.49 -4.22 0.91
C VAL A 71 -0.10 -4.09 2.30
N TYR A 72 -1.24 -3.40 2.40
CA TYR A 72 -1.84 -2.99 3.68
C TYR A 72 -3.15 -3.71 3.95
N SER A 73 -3.27 -4.34 5.11
CA SER A 73 -4.50 -4.95 5.61
C SER A 73 -5.60 -3.91 5.80
N VAL A 74 -6.81 -4.18 5.28
CA VAL A 74 -7.98 -3.31 5.50
C VAL A 74 -8.63 -3.49 6.89
N THR A 75 -8.24 -4.51 7.66
CA THR A 75 -8.87 -4.87 8.95
C THR A 75 -8.02 -4.53 10.17
N THR A 76 -6.70 -4.39 9.99
CA THR A 76 -5.74 -4.09 11.06
C THR A 76 -4.98 -2.78 10.84
N ASP A 77 -5.26 -2.07 9.74
CA ASP A 77 -4.58 -0.84 9.31
C ASP A 77 -3.05 -0.94 9.30
N GLN A 78 -2.52 -2.12 8.97
CA GLN A 78 -1.09 -2.44 9.00
C GLN A 78 -0.53 -2.88 7.64
N GLU A 79 0.72 -2.51 7.36
CA GLU A 79 1.53 -3.11 6.29
C GLU A 79 1.81 -4.58 6.63
N LEU A 80 1.29 -5.48 5.81
CA LEU A 80 1.53 -6.92 5.90
C LEU A 80 2.90 -7.26 5.30
N LEU A 81 3.20 -6.67 4.14
CA LEU A 81 4.43 -6.90 3.39
C LEU A 81 4.69 -5.78 2.37
N VAL A 82 5.94 -5.72 1.90
CA VAL A 82 6.38 -4.96 0.73
C VAL A 82 6.70 -5.97 -0.36
N MET A 83 6.17 -5.75 -1.56
CA MET A 83 6.33 -6.59 -2.73
C MET A 83 7.01 -5.79 -3.84
N HIS A 84 8.13 -6.28 -4.35
CA HIS A 84 8.80 -5.76 -5.55
C HIS A 84 8.82 -6.84 -6.62
N LEU A 85 8.32 -6.55 -7.82
CA LEU A 85 8.21 -7.51 -8.91
C LEU A 85 9.02 -7.01 -10.12
N GLU A 86 9.91 -7.84 -10.64
CA GLU A 86 10.73 -7.55 -11.82
C GLU A 86 9.99 -7.91 -13.12
N ASP A 87 10.36 -7.29 -14.24
CA ASP A 87 9.74 -7.55 -15.55
C ASP A 87 10.03 -8.96 -16.13
N ASN A 88 11.06 -9.62 -15.60
CA ASN A 88 11.50 -10.97 -15.95
C ASN A 88 10.72 -12.11 -15.25
N ALA A 89 9.55 -11.83 -14.67
CA ALA A 89 8.72 -12.75 -13.88
C ALA A 89 9.32 -13.22 -12.54
N THR A 90 10.45 -12.65 -12.10
CA THR A 90 10.96 -12.82 -10.73
C THR A 90 10.51 -11.67 -9.82
N GLY A 91 10.66 -11.82 -8.51
CA GLY A 91 10.32 -10.78 -7.55
C GLY A 91 10.72 -11.11 -6.13
N SER A 92 10.46 -10.19 -5.20
CA SER A 92 10.80 -10.34 -3.79
C SER A 92 9.76 -9.73 -2.84
N ILE A 93 9.67 -10.33 -1.65
CA ILE A 93 8.72 -9.95 -0.60
C ILE A 93 9.47 -9.73 0.71
N VAL A 94 9.23 -8.58 1.36
CA VAL A 94 9.80 -8.16 2.65
C VAL A 94 8.67 -7.89 3.65
N GLY A 95 8.88 -8.11 4.95
CA GLY A 95 7.86 -7.97 5.99
C GLY A 95 7.55 -9.30 6.70
N LEU A 96 7.77 -10.42 6.01
CA LEU A 96 8.03 -11.72 6.62
C LEU A 96 9.41 -11.72 7.31
N ASP A 97 9.69 -12.68 8.20
CA ASP A 97 10.89 -12.76 9.05
C ASP A 97 12.24 -12.55 8.32
N ARG A 98 12.27 -12.85 7.02
CA ARG A 98 13.37 -12.59 6.10
C ARG A 98 12.78 -12.24 4.73
N PRO A 99 13.46 -11.41 3.93
CA PRO A 99 13.14 -11.24 2.51
C PRO A 99 13.07 -12.59 1.80
N ARG A 100 12.01 -12.83 1.03
CA ARG A 100 11.83 -14.04 0.23
C ARG A 100 11.91 -13.70 -1.25
N GLN A 101 12.50 -14.59 -2.04
CA GLN A 101 12.49 -14.53 -3.49
C GLN A 101 11.27 -15.30 -4.01
N CYS A 102 10.73 -14.85 -5.14
CA CYS A 102 9.48 -15.31 -5.71
C CYS A 102 9.59 -15.46 -7.22
N GLN A 103 8.76 -16.31 -7.80
CA GLN A 103 8.25 -16.15 -9.16
C GLN A 103 6.89 -15.46 -9.10
N TRP A 104 6.50 -14.74 -10.15
CA TRP A 104 5.16 -14.18 -10.26
C TRP A 104 4.59 -14.32 -11.68
N SER A 105 3.27 -14.30 -11.78
CA SER A 105 2.57 -14.31 -13.06
C SER A 105 1.22 -13.59 -12.99
N SER A 106 0.68 -13.24 -14.16
CA SER A 106 -0.55 -12.45 -14.31
C SER A 106 -1.70 -13.25 -14.95
N ILE A 107 -1.69 -14.58 -14.79
CA ILE A 107 -2.58 -15.49 -15.52
C ILE A 107 -4.04 -15.35 -15.02
N ALA A 108 -4.98 -15.32 -15.97
CA ALA A 108 -6.44 -15.52 -15.85
C ALA A 108 -7.06 -15.42 -14.32
N ASP A 109 -7.13 -14.11 -14.61
CA ASP A 109 -7.80 -13.10 -13.77
C ASP A 109 -7.00 -12.58 -12.55
N ARG A 110 -5.71 -12.94 -12.42
CA ARG A 110 -4.99 -12.85 -11.13
C ARG A 110 -3.53 -12.42 -11.23
N LEU A 111 -3.04 -11.81 -10.14
CA LEU A 111 -1.62 -11.77 -9.79
C LEU A 111 -1.34 -12.98 -8.90
N THR A 112 -0.49 -13.90 -9.35
CA THR A 112 -0.05 -15.07 -8.58
C THR A 112 1.41 -14.90 -8.19
N LEU A 113 1.72 -15.21 -6.94
CA LEU A 113 3.04 -15.13 -6.30
C LEU A 113 3.40 -16.53 -5.79
N ASP A 114 4.52 -17.08 -6.24
CA ASP A 114 5.08 -18.36 -5.79
C ASP A 114 6.44 -18.07 -5.14
N CYS A 115 6.48 -18.13 -3.81
CA CYS A 115 7.65 -17.85 -3.00
C CYS A 115 7.89 -19.00 -2.00
N GLU A 116 9.12 -19.16 -1.52
CA GLU A 116 9.43 -20.25 -0.58
C GLU A 116 8.54 -20.17 0.68
N LYS A 117 7.62 -21.15 0.85
CA LYS A 117 6.61 -21.21 1.93
C LYS A 117 5.66 -19.98 1.98
N PHE A 118 5.38 -19.34 0.86
CA PHE A 118 4.36 -18.30 0.71
C PHE A 118 3.87 -18.31 -0.74
N GLU A 119 2.72 -18.94 -0.96
CA GLU A 119 2.01 -18.92 -2.24
C GLU A 119 0.78 -18.03 -2.08
N LYS A 120 0.45 -17.19 -3.06
CA LYS A 120 -0.76 -16.35 -3.08
C LYS A 120 -1.29 -16.14 -4.49
N SER A 121 -2.61 -16.03 -4.63
CA SER A 121 -3.26 -15.69 -5.89
C SER A 121 -4.38 -14.67 -5.67
N TRP A 122 -4.16 -13.44 -6.16
CA TRP A 122 -4.98 -12.27 -5.88
C TRP A 122 -5.70 -11.76 -7.13
N ARG A 123 -7.00 -11.47 -7.01
CA ARG A 123 -7.66 -10.59 -7.98
C ARG A 123 -7.27 -9.15 -7.68
N ILE A 124 -6.90 -8.38 -8.70
CA ILE A 124 -6.56 -6.97 -8.54
C ILE A 124 -7.70 -6.10 -9.06
N TYR A 125 -8.24 -5.26 -8.17
CA TYR A 125 -9.29 -4.29 -8.46
C TYR A 125 -8.74 -2.86 -8.48
N THR A 126 -9.30 -1.99 -9.32
CA THR A 126 -8.94 -0.57 -9.42
C THR A 126 -10.16 0.32 -9.65
N ASN A 127 -10.08 1.56 -9.19
CA ASN A 127 -10.94 2.68 -9.60
C ASN A 127 -10.23 3.65 -10.56
N GLY A 128 -8.97 3.38 -10.94
CA GLY A 128 -8.07 4.30 -11.64
C GLY A 128 -6.81 4.61 -10.80
N PRO A 129 -6.88 5.53 -9.82
CA PRO A 129 -5.75 5.90 -8.97
C PRO A 129 -5.40 4.87 -7.88
N ASP A 130 -6.38 4.13 -7.35
CA ASP A 130 -6.21 3.18 -6.26
C ASP A 130 -6.16 1.73 -6.77
N LEU A 131 -5.54 0.87 -5.96
CA LEU A 131 -5.45 -0.57 -6.20
C LEU A 131 -5.76 -1.35 -4.91
N VAL A 132 -6.56 -2.41 -5.06
CA VAL A 132 -6.93 -3.33 -3.99
C VAL A 132 -6.71 -4.75 -4.49
N ALA A 133 -5.91 -5.53 -3.77
CA ALA A 133 -5.85 -6.98 -3.91
C ALA A 133 -7.01 -7.62 -3.15
N ALA A 134 -7.49 -8.74 -3.67
CA ALA A 134 -8.50 -9.57 -3.03
C ALA A 134 -7.95 -10.99 -2.90
N ASP A 135 -7.81 -11.45 -1.66
CA ASP A 135 -7.24 -12.74 -1.29
C ASP A 135 -8.32 -13.82 -1.31
N LEU A 136 -8.23 -14.70 -2.30
CA LEU A 136 -9.25 -15.74 -2.54
C LEU A 136 -9.16 -16.93 -1.58
N GLU A 137 -8.15 -16.98 -0.70
CA GLU A 137 -7.93 -18.06 0.27
C GLU A 137 -8.29 -17.60 1.69
N GLU A 138 -7.98 -16.35 2.03
CA GLU A 138 -8.36 -15.73 3.31
C GLU A 138 -9.72 -15.02 3.25
N GLU A 139 -10.31 -14.88 2.05
CA GLU A 139 -11.53 -14.12 1.75
C GLU A 139 -11.47 -12.64 2.19
N THR A 140 -10.27 -12.06 2.22
CA THR A 140 -9.99 -10.68 2.65
C THR A 140 -9.57 -9.75 1.50
N TYR A 141 -9.47 -8.45 1.80
CA TYR A 141 -8.92 -7.43 0.91
C TYR A 141 -7.64 -6.81 1.49
N ALA A 142 -6.75 -6.35 0.61
CA ALA A 142 -5.57 -5.56 0.98
C ALA A 142 -5.38 -4.39 0.00
N ILE A 143 -4.98 -3.21 0.51
CA ILE A 143 -4.69 -2.03 -0.32
C ILE A 143 -3.25 -2.13 -0.83
N LEU A 144 -3.07 -1.93 -2.13
CA LEU A 144 -1.76 -1.93 -2.79
C LEU A 144 -1.30 -0.50 -3.03
N LYS A 145 -0.35 -0.02 -2.21
CA LYS A 145 0.20 1.33 -2.33
C LYS A 145 1.58 1.31 -2.98
N LYS A 146 1.67 1.83 -4.21
CA LYS A 146 2.93 2.02 -4.92
C LYS A 146 3.93 2.82 -4.07
N ARG A 147 5.17 2.34 -3.99
CA ARG A 147 6.33 2.95 -3.33
C ARG A 147 7.36 3.39 -4.35
N ASN A 148 8.17 4.39 -3.99
CA ASN A 148 9.26 4.92 -4.83
C ASN A 148 10.62 4.26 -4.52
N THR A 149 10.66 3.37 -3.53
CA THR A 149 11.85 2.67 -3.03
C THR A 149 11.46 1.27 -2.56
N TYR A 150 12.41 0.35 -2.62
CA TYR A 150 12.42 -0.95 -1.95
C TYR A 150 13.06 -0.79 -0.57
#